data_AF-A0AAV5AEY8-F1
#
_entry.id   AF-A0AAV5AEY8-F1
#
_cell.length_a   1.000
_cell.length_b   1.000
_cell.length_c   1.000
_cell.angle_alpha   90.00
_cell.angle_beta   90.00
_cell.angle_gamma   90.00
#
_symmetry.space_group_name_H-M   'P 1'
#
loop_
_entity.id
_entity.type
_entity.pdbx_description
1 polymer ?
#
loop_
_entity_poly.entity_id
_entity_poly.type
_entity_poly.pdbx_seq_one_letter_code
_entity_poly.pdbx_strand_id
1 'polypeptide(L)'
;MSSENEKENVEHEEEFKNASYEDDPMSWSKWRKNGLLAVVGLHTMQAPFSASIFISPPLSLGACTVREVFSPQERGEKMGLWSLMVSIGPLLGPILVGFLVQNCGWRAAFDLTAAMQLALFFAHLFFGPETLRYKSTDSQESSTQNRPRKKFAFFFQVYSHEPIRFEEFLRPFFIGFKFPTVFFPAFANALVFCYANVFVTVFVPKIFGKKFGLSPGQIGLQIIAQFIGAILGETLAGRGSDAFMNWRTRKTGNRVPEYRLFLVYPVWGVQLQNAQTGHWNITPASDIGAAITIFGQQIVSSICTTYAIETYLEQTGHVSSFVSFLRQLWGFLGPFYLGDAVDNLGTAKACGVFAVLMAIGGFTVGLCHFFGTRRWNPAYVE
;
A
#
# COMPACT_ATOMS: atom_id res chain seq x y z
N MET A 1 36.97 13.32 -67.28
CA MET A 1 35.86 12.36 -67.09
C MET A 1 36.16 11.27 -66.06
N SER A 2 37.24 10.48 -66.16
CA SER A 2 37.54 9.46 -65.13
C SER A 2 37.97 10.05 -63.76
N SER A 3 38.74 11.15 -63.77
CA SER A 3 39.29 11.76 -62.55
C SER A 3 38.32 12.69 -61.80
N GLU A 4 37.24 13.13 -62.45
CA GLU A 4 36.18 13.93 -61.81
C GLU A 4 35.22 13.01 -61.07
N ASN A 5 34.79 11.90 -61.69
CA ASN A 5 33.95 10.89 -61.03
C ASN A 5 34.63 10.25 -59.81
N GLU A 6 35.95 10.13 -59.82
CA GLU A 6 36.71 9.59 -58.69
C GLU A 6 36.79 10.57 -57.52
N LYS A 7 36.84 11.88 -57.79
CA LYS A 7 36.77 12.93 -56.76
C LYS A 7 35.37 13.08 -56.18
N GLU A 8 34.33 13.07 -57.03
CA GLU A 8 32.94 13.08 -56.58
C GLU A 8 32.61 11.87 -55.71
N ASN A 9 33.12 10.68 -56.05
CA ASN A 9 32.92 9.48 -55.22
C ASN A 9 33.63 9.59 -53.87
N VAL A 10 34.83 10.18 -53.80
CA VAL A 10 35.56 10.37 -52.53
C VAL A 10 34.89 11.42 -51.65
N GLU A 11 34.42 12.54 -52.23
CA GLU A 11 33.65 13.56 -51.50
C GLU A 11 32.33 12.97 -50.96
N HIS A 12 31.62 12.18 -51.77
CA HIS A 12 30.43 11.48 -51.31
C HIS A 12 30.72 10.48 -50.19
N GLU A 13 31.85 9.77 -50.24
CA GLU A 13 32.23 8.79 -49.21
C GLU A 13 32.67 9.47 -47.90
N GLU A 14 33.29 10.65 -47.97
CA GLU A 14 33.61 11.49 -46.80
C GLU A 14 32.37 12.13 -46.19
N GLU A 15 31.44 12.64 -47.00
CA GLU A 15 30.13 13.13 -46.52
C GLU A 15 29.35 12.00 -45.86
N PHE A 16 29.34 10.79 -46.43
CA PHE A 16 28.65 9.64 -45.83
C PHE A 16 29.27 9.22 -44.50
N LYS A 17 30.61 9.24 -44.39
CA LYS A 17 31.33 8.97 -43.13
C LYS A 17 31.05 10.04 -42.08
N ASN A 18 31.07 11.32 -42.45
CA ASN A 18 30.78 12.43 -41.54
C ASN A 18 29.32 12.41 -41.06
N ALA A 19 28.36 12.12 -41.96
CA ALA A 19 26.96 11.92 -41.60
C ALA A 19 26.79 10.75 -40.63
N SER A 20 27.47 9.62 -40.86
CA SER A 20 27.44 8.47 -39.95
C SER A 20 28.06 8.76 -38.57
N TYR A 21 29.02 9.68 -38.49
CA TYR A 21 29.69 10.09 -37.25
C TYR A 21 28.85 11.08 -36.43
N GLU A 22 28.12 11.99 -37.08
CA GLU A 22 27.13 12.87 -36.43
C GLU A 22 25.88 12.10 -35.94
N ASP A 23 25.52 11.01 -36.62
CA ASP A 23 24.42 10.14 -36.24
C ASP A 23 24.79 9.11 -35.16
N ASP A 24 26.07 8.94 -34.81
CA ASP A 24 26.48 8.05 -33.71
C ASP A 24 26.03 8.61 -32.35
N PRO A 25 25.15 7.90 -31.61
CA PRO A 25 24.69 8.33 -30.29
C PRO A 25 25.83 8.55 -29.28
N MET A 26 26.98 7.90 -29.48
CA MET A 26 28.15 8.08 -28.62
C MET A 26 28.88 9.40 -28.86
N SER A 27 28.78 10.03 -30.05
CA SER A 27 29.42 11.32 -30.35
C SER A 27 28.57 12.52 -29.91
N TRP A 28 27.29 12.32 -29.59
CA TRP A 28 26.36 13.41 -29.26
C TRP A 28 26.83 14.30 -28.09
N SER A 29 26.50 15.59 -28.19
CA SER A 29 26.76 16.58 -27.14
C SER A 29 26.05 16.22 -25.83
N LYS A 30 26.65 16.61 -24.68
CA LYS A 30 26.10 16.32 -23.34
C LYS A 30 24.65 16.81 -23.18
N TRP A 31 24.29 17.95 -23.76
CA TRP A 31 22.93 18.47 -23.74
C TRP A 31 21.93 17.56 -24.44
N ARG A 32 22.27 17.06 -25.65
CA ARG A 32 21.39 16.15 -26.41
C ARG A 32 21.21 14.81 -25.69
N LYS A 33 22.29 14.28 -25.11
CA LYS A 33 22.25 13.06 -24.27
C LYS A 33 21.40 13.24 -23.02
N ASN A 34 21.60 14.34 -22.29
CA ASN A 34 20.82 14.67 -21.10
C ASN A 34 19.34 14.94 -21.45
N GLY A 35 19.07 15.56 -22.60
CA GLY A 35 17.72 15.78 -23.12
C GLY A 35 17.01 14.46 -23.46
N LEU A 36 17.69 13.54 -24.15
CA LEU A 36 17.15 12.20 -24.42
C LEU A 36 16.88 11.45 -23.10
N LEU A 37 17.82 11.50 -22.14
CA LEU A 37 17.65 10.89 -20.83
C LEU A 37 16.43 11.47 -20.08
N ALA A 38 16.22 12.79 -20.16
CA ALA A 38 15.07 13.46 -19.56
C ALA A 38 13.75 13.03 -20.21
N VAL A 39 13.70 12.91 -21.54
CA VAL A 39 12.51 12.46 -22.28
C VAL A 39 12.18 11.01 -21.95
N VAL A 40 13.18 10.12 -21.95
CA VAL A 40 13.01 8.71 -21.55
C VAL A 40 12.60 8.61 -20.08
N GLY A 41 13.20 9.42 -19.21
CA GLY A 41 12.81 9.54 -17.80
C GLY A 41 11.34 9.96 -17.65
N LEU A 42 10.91 10.99 -18.37
CA LEU A 42 9.53 11.47 -18.32
C LEU A 42 8.54 10.40 -18.81
N HIS A 43 8.85 9.71 -19.92
CA HIS A 43 8.01 8.62 -20.42
C HIS A 43 7.91 7.46 -19.44
N THR A 44 9.01 7.07 -18.80
CA THR A 44 9.00 6.00 -17.78
C THR A 44 8.23 6.39 -16.52
N MET A 45 8.19 7.68 -16.16
CA MET A 45 7.44 8.19 -15.01
C MET A 45 5.92 8.31 -15.27
N GLN A 46 5.49 8.41 -16.52
CA GLN A 46 4.08 8.68 -16.86
C GLN A 46 3.11 7.61 -16.32
N ALA A 47 3.39 6.33 -16.52
CA ALA A 47 2.48 5.26 -16.09
C ALA A 47 2.38 5.13 -14.56
N PRO A 48 3.47 5.08 -13.78
CA PRO A 48 3.39 5.08 -12.30
C PRO A 48 2.72 6.33 -11.72
N PHE A 49 3.00 7.51 -12.31
CA PHE A 49 2.44 8.78 -11.86
C PHE A 49 0.92 8.81 -12.02
N SER A 50 0.42 8.46 -13.23
CA SER A 50 -1.02 8.37 -13.49
C SER A 50 -1.70 7.35 -12.57
N ALA A 51 -1.14 6.14 -12.43
CA ALA A 51 -1.67 5.12 -11.53
C ALA A 51 -1.77 5.62 -10.08
N SER A 52 -0.76 6.33 -9.58
CA SER A 52 -0.76 6.86 -8.21
C SER A 52 -1.86 7.89 -7.96
N ILE A 53 -2.12 8.77 -8.93
CA ILE A 53 -3.20 9.79 -8.82
C ILE A 53 -4.56 9.11 -8.71
N PHE A 54 -4.82 8.08 -9.52
CA PHE A 54 -6.13 7.41 -9.55
C PHE A 54 -6.34 6.41 -8.41
N ILE A 55 -5.27 5.81 -7.87
CA ILE A 55 -5.36 4.83 -6.78
C ILE A 55 -5.52 5.51 -5.40
N SER A 56 -5.02 6.74 -5.23
CA SER A 56 -5.01 7.42 -3.93
C SER A 56 -6.41 7.72 -3.34
N PRO A 57 -7.38 8.30 -4.08
CA PRO A 57 -8.68 8.63 -3.51
C PRO A 57 -9.48 7.43 -3.01
N PRO A 58 -9.62 6.31 -3.76
CA PRO A 58 -10.34 5.13 -3.28
C PRO A 58 -9.75 4.55 -1.98
N LEU A 59 -8.42 4.58 -1.83
CA LEU A 59 -7.75 4.10 -0.61
C LEU A 59 -8.10 4.95 0.62
N SER A 60 -8.17 6.28 0.46
CA SER A 60 -8.49 7.20 1.57
C SER A 60 -9.99 7.22 1.89
N LEU A 61 -10.85 7.17 0.87
CA LEU A 61 -12.31 7.24 1.03
C LEU A 61 -12.93 5.96 1.59
N GLY A 62 -12.27 4.81 1.47
CA GLY A 62 -12.81 3.53 1.93
C GLY A 62 -13.19 3.54 3.43
N ALA A 63 -12.28 3.99 4.29
CA ALA A 63 -12.53 4.11 5.72
C ALA A 63 -13.65 5.12 6.06
N CYS A 64 -13.69 6.25 5.35
CA CYS A 64 -14.72 7.28 5.50
C CYS A 64 -16.11 6.74 5.13
N THR A 65 -16.20 5.99 4.04
CA THR A 65 -17.46 5.39 3.57
C THR A 65 -18.03 4.43 4.61
N VAL A 66 -17.19 3.58 5.23
CA VAL A 66 -17.61 2.68 6.31
C VAL A 66 -18.16 3.47 7.51
N ARG A 67 -17.51 4.59 7.87
CA ARG A 67 -17.95 5.46 8.97
C ARG A 67 -19.32 6.08 8.71
N GLU A 68 -19.60 6.49 7.48
CA GLU A 68 -20.81 7.21 7.08
C GLU A 68 -22.03 6.29 6.92
N VAL A 69 -21.83 5.09 6.37
CA VAL A 69 -22.91 4.15 6.05
C VAL A 69 -23.36 3.37 7.29
N PHE A 70 -22.43 2.89 8.13
CA PHE A 70 -22.71 1.95 9.21
C PHE A 70 -22.82 2.62 10.60
N SER A 71 -23.66 2.02 11.46
CA SER A 71 -23.87 2.47 12.84
C SER A 71 -22.62 2.26 13.71
N PRO A 72 -22.43 3.02 14.80
CA PRO A 72 -21.24 2.91 15.66
C PRO A 72 -21.00 1.49 16.22
N GLN A 73 -22.06 0.72 16.47
CA GLN A 73 -22.00 -0.63 17.03
C GLN A 73 -21.46 -1.65 16.01
N GLU A 74 -21.80 -1.50 14.73
CA GLU A 74 -21.38 -2.41 13.65
C GLU A 74 -20.12 -1.93 12.92
N ARG A 75 -19.70 -0.67 13.17
CA ARG A 75 -18.58 -0.03 12.46
C ARG A 75 -17.28 -0.80 12.57
N GLY A 76 -16.95 -1.34 13.75
CA GLY A 76 -15.71 -2.11 13.97
C GLY A 76 -15.62 -3.33 13.06
N GLU A 77 -16.70 -4.12 12.99
CA GLU A 77 -16.76 -5.30 12.12
C GLU A 77 -16.66 -4.95 10.65
N LYS A 78 -17.37 -3.90 10.20
CA LYS A 78 -17.35 -3.47 8.79
C LYS A 78 -16.01 -2.85 8.40
N MET A 79 -15.35 -2.17 9.32
CA MET A 79 -13.99 -1.65 9.13
C MET A 79 -12.99 -2.81 8.95
N GLY A 80 -13.12 -3.87 9.77
CA GLY A 80 -12.32 -5.08 9.61
C GLY A 80 -12.56 -5.81 8.29
N LEU A 81 -13.82 -5.89 7.83
CA LEU A 81 -14.13 -6.48 6.51
C LEU A 81 -13.52 -5.67 5.35
N TRP A 82 -13.61 -4.33 5.41
CA TRP A 82 -12.97 -3.46 4.41
C TRP A 82 -11.44 -3.63 4.42
N SER A 83 -10.83 -3.61 5.59
CA SER A 83 -9.38 -3.82 5.76
C SER A 83 -8.93 -5.18 5.19
N LEU A 84 -9.72 -6.22 5.40
CA LEU A 84 -9.50 -7.56 4.83
C LEU A 84 -9.52 -7.54 3.31
N MET A 85 -10.50 -6.88 2.68
CA MET A 85 -10.57 -6.77 1.22
C MET A 85 -9.36 -6.01 0.65
N VAL A 86 -8.94 -4.92 1.29
CA VAL A 86 -7.77 -4.12 0.88
C VAL A 86 -6.47 -4.94 0.98
N SER A 87 -6.36 -5.78 2.00
CA SER A 87 -5.13 -6.55 2.27
C SER A 87 -4.99 -7.79 1.37
N ILE A 88 -6.11 -8.42 1.03
CA ILE A 88 -6.16 -9.61 0.16
C ILE A 88 -5.87 -9.26 -1.30
N GLY A 89 -6.32 -8.10 -1.78
CA GLY A 89 -6.21 -7.68 -3.19
C GLY A 89 -4.78 -7.79 -3.76
N PRO A 90 -3.77 -7.17 -3.13
CA PRO A 90 -2.38 -7.22 -3.60
C PRO A 90 -1.77 -8.62 -3.67
N LEU A 91 -2.23 -9.55 -2.83
CA LEU A 91 -1.74 -10.93 -2.81
C LEU A 91 -2.44 -11.80 -3.86
N LEU A 92 -3.73 -11.53 -4.12
CA LEU A 92 -4.50 -12.25 -5.14
C LEU A 92 -4.06 -11.91 -6.57
N GLY A 93 -3.67 -10.65 -6.82
CA GLY A 93 -3.26 -10.17 -8.14
C GLY A 93 -2.15 -11.02 -8.78
N PRO A 94 -0.97 -11.17 -8.15
CA PRO A 94 0.13 -11.98 -8.66
C PRO A 94 -0.22 -13.46 -8.85
N ILE A 95 -1.13 -14.02 -8.04
CA ILE A 95 -1.58 -15.41 -8.19
C ILE A 95 -2.32 -15.57 -9.53
N LEU A 96 -3.30 -14.70 -9.82
CA LEU A 96 -4.08 -14.76 -11.06
C LEU A 96 -3.25 -14.36 -12.28
N VAL A 97 -2.50 -13.26 -12.15
CA VAL A 97 -1.70 -12.69 -13.24
C VAL A 97 -0.50 -13.57 -13.56
N GLY A 98 0.11 -14.26 -12.58
CA GLY A 98 1.27 -15.12 -12.81
C GLY A 98 1.00 -16.24 -13.83
N PHE A 99 -0.14 -16.92 -13.72
CA PHE A 99 -0.57 -17.93 -14.69
C PHE A 99 -0.99 -17.32 -16.03
N LEU A 100 -1.63 -16.15 -16.01
CA LEU A 100 -2.02 -15.44 -17.23
C LEU A 100 -0.80 -15.03 -18.05
N VAL A 101 0.23 -14.48 -17.40
CA VAL A 101 1.48 -14.05 -18.05
C VAL A 101 2.23 -15.24 -18.63
N GLN A 102 2.22 -16.38 -17.93
CA GLN A 102 2.87 -17.61 -18.40
C GLN A 102 2.26 -18.13 -19.72
N ASN A 103 0.94 -17.99 -19.90
CA ASN A 103 0.23 -18.57 -21.04
C ASN A 103 -0.06 -17.57 -22.18
N CYS A 104 -0.37 -16.32 -21.83
CA CYS A 104 -0.86 -15.30 -22.78
C CYS A 104 0.09 -14.09 -22.89
N GLY A 105 1.21 -14.10 -22.18
CA GLY A 105 2.18 -13.01 -22.16
C GLY A 105 1.80 -11.84 -21.24
N TRP A 106 2.72 -10.90 -21.08
CA TRP A 106 2.58 -9.80 -20.12
C TRP A 106 1.51 -8.76 -20.48
N ARG A 107 1.17 -8.62 -21.77
CA ARG A 107 0.13 -7.67 -22.23
C ARG A 107 -1.26 -8.06 -21.75
N ALA A 108 -1.57 -9.36 -21.74
CA ALA A 108 -2.85 -9.88 -21.27
C ALA A 108 -3.14 -9.48 -19.81
N ALA A 109 -2.11 -9.30 -18.97
CA ALA A 109 -2.27 -8.81 -17.60
C ALA A 109 -2.81 -7.37 -17.54
N PHE A 110 -2.34 -6.50 -18.43
CA PHE A 110 -2.85 -5.14 -18.55
C PHE A 110 -4.26 -5.10 -19.14
N ASP A 111 -4.54 -5.96 -20.12
CA ASP A 111 -5.88 -6.04 -20.72
C ASP A 111 -6.92 -6.52 -19.70
N LEU A 112 -6.59 -7.54 -18.90
CA LEU A 112 -7.47 -8.03 -17.83
C LEU A 112 -7.73 -6.96 -16.76
N THR A 113 -6.68 -6.29 -16.30
CA THR A 113 -6.83 -5.24 -15.27
C THR A 113 -7.62 -4.05 -15.80
N ALA A 114 -7.42 -3.66 -17.06
CA ALA A 114 -8.22 -2.61 -17.71
C ALA A 114 -9.70 -2.99 -17.82
N ALA A 115 -10.00 -4.24 -18.25
CA ALA A 115 -11.37 -4.73 -18.34
C ALA A 115 -12.07 -4.77 -16.97
N MET A 116 -11.37 -5.21 -15.91
CA MET A 116 -11.89 -5.22 -14.54
C MET A 116 -12.19 -3.81 -14.03
N GLN A 117 -11.29 -2.84 -14.25
CA GLN A 117 -11.51 -1.46 -13.83
C GLN A 117 -12.66 -0.80 -14.60
N LEU A 118 -12.78 -1.08 -15.90
CA LEU A 118 -13.90 -0.59 -16.71
C LEU A 118 -15.25 -1.17 -16.22
N ALA A 119 -15.28 -2.46 -15.89
CA ALA A 119 -16.46 -3.09 -15.32
C ALA A 119 -16.84 -2.49 -13.96
N LEU A 120 -15.85 -2.24 -13.09
CA LEU A 120 -16.07 -1.57 -11.80
C LEU A 120 -16.55 -0.13 -11.97
N PHE A 121 -16.05 0.60 -12.96
CA PHE A 121 -16.50 1.95 -13.29
C PHE A 121 -17.98 1.95 -13.68
N PHE A 122 -18.39 1.10 -14.60
CA PHE A 122 -19.81 0.99 -14.98
C PHE A 122 -20.67 0.49 -13.82
N ALA A 123 -20.17 -0.44 -13.01
CA ALA A 123 -20.89 -0.90 -11.83
C ALA A 123 -21.16 0.25 -10.85
N HIS A 124 -20.16 1.11 -10.58
CA HIS A 124 -20.36 2.29 -9.73
C HIS A 124 -21.30 3.31 -10.39
N LEU A 125 -21.18 3.55 -11.70
CA LEU A 125 -22.01 4.50 -12.43
C LEU A 125 -23.51 4.12 -12.40
N PHE A 126 -23.84 2.83 -12.50
CA PHE A 126 -25.23 2.36 -12.54
C PHE A 126 -25.80 1.97 -11.18
N PHE A 127 -24.98 1.44 -10.27
CA PHE A 127 -25.45 0.88 -9.00
C PHE A 127 -25.02 1.65 -7.75
N GLY A 128 -24.07 2.60 -7.83
CA GLY A 128 -23.57 3.34 -6.68
C GLY A 128 -24.48 4.51 -6.29
N PRO A 129 -25.25 4.44 -5.18
CA PRO A 129 -25.90 5.63 -4.64
C PRO A 129 -24.87 6.53 -3.96
N GLU A 130 -25.13 7.84 -3.93
CA GLU A 130 -24.35 8.81 -3.16
C GLU A 130 -24.33 8.43 -1.67
N THR A 131 -23.14 8.33 -1.07
CA THR A 131 -22.95 7.80 0.29
C THR A 131 -22.97 8.86 1.38
N LEU A 132 -22.77 10.14 1.03
CA LEU A 132 -22.70 11.23 2.01
C LEU A 132 -24.08 11.49 2.66
N ARG A 133 -24.21 11.16 3.96
CA ARG A 133 -25.41 11.48 4.75
C ARG A 133 -25.40 12.95 5.18
N TYR A 134 -26.26 13.76 4.58
CA TYR A 134 -26.55 15.10 5.09
C TYR A 134 -27.45 14.99 6.34
N LYS A 135 -26.95 15.42 7.49
CA LYS A 135 -27.83 15.83 8.60
C LYS A 135 -28.36 17.21 8.22
N SER A 136 -29.59 17.27 7.72
CA SER A 136 -30.32 18.53 7.65
C SER A 136 -30.50 19.08 9.05
N THR A 137 -29.65 20.03 9.44
CA THR A 137 -29.92 20.85 10.63
C THR A 137 -30.97 21.93 10.34
N ASP A 138 -31.44 22.06 9.09
CA ASP A 138 -32.60 22.89 8.74
C ASP A 138 -33.67 22.07 8.02
N SER A 139 -34.54 21.40 8.78
CA SER A 139 -35.87 21.02 8.28
C SER A 139 -36.92 21.14 9.38
N GLN A 140 -37.04 22.34 9.93
CA GLN A 140 -38.35 22.92 10.19
C GLN A 140 -38.58 24.05 9.17
N GLU A 141 -38.79 23.69 7.92
CA GLU A 141 -39.57 24.55 7.00
C GLU A 141 -40.13 23.70 5.85
N SER A 142 -41.40 23.35 6.03
CA SER A 142 -42.46 23.51 5.04
C SER A 142 -42.34 22.86 3.66
N SER A 143 -43.35 22.01 3.40
CA SER A 143 -44.18 22.04 2.19
C SER A 143 -43.68 21.35 0.91
N THR A 144 -44.41 20.29 0.58
CA THR A 144 -44.97 20.02 -0.77
C THR A 144 -44.22 20.63 -1.94
N GLN A 145 -43.20 19.93 -2.46
CA GLN A 145 -42.89 20.05 -3.87
C GLN A 145 -42.39 18.72 -4.43
N ASN A 146 -43.23 18.11 -5.26
CA ASN A 146 -42.90 17.02 -6.17
C ASN A 146 -41.70 17.45 -7.03
N ARG A 147 -40.47 17.17 -6.58
CA ARG A 147 -39.27 17.33 -7.42
C ARG A 147 -39.06 16.03 -8.21
N PRO A 148 -39.11 16.06 -9.55
CA PRO A 148 -38.95 14.86 -10.35
C PRO A 148 -37.53 14.32 -10.15
N ARG A 149 -37.43 13.01 -9.98
CA ARG A 149 -36.21 12.19 -9.94
C ARG A 149 -35.24 12.53 -11.08
N LYS A 150 -34.43 13.58 -10.94
CA LYS A 150 -33.21 13.76 -11.74
C LYS A 150 -32.09 12.94 -11.11
N LYS A 151 -32.24 11.62 -11.11
CA LYS A 151 -31.24 10.67 -10.56
C LYS A 151 -29.84 10.87 -11.17
N PHE A 152 -29.78 11.40 -12.40
CA PHE A 152 -28.53 11.60 -13.14
C PHE A 152 -27.86 12.96 -12.87
N ALA A 153 -28.62 14.00 -12.49
CA ALA A 153 -28.03 15.30 -12.15
C ALA A 153 -27.42 15.32 -10.74
N PHE A 154 -27.82 14.37 -9.88
CA PHE A 154 -27.26 14.19 -8.55
C PHE A 154 -25.81 13.68 -8.57
N PHE A 155 -25.41 12.96 -9.64
CA PHE A 155 -24.06 12.38 -9.79
C PHE A 155 -22.92 13.41 -9.89
N PHE A 156 -23.21 14.65 -10.30
CA PHE A 156 -22.20 15.70 -10.52
C PHE A 156 -22.37 16.90 -9.58
N GLN A 157 -23.28 16.82 -8.60
CA GLN A 157 -23.53 17.94 -7.71
C GLN A 157 -22.49 17.94 -6.58
N VAL A 158 -21.38 18.66 -6.80
CA VAL A 158 -20.40 18.98 -5.75
C VAL A 158 -21.11 19.83 -4.69
N TYR A 159 -21.42 19.21 -3.55
CA TYR A 159 -22.30 19.80 -2.53
C TYR A 159 -21.56 20.55 -1.41
N SER A 160 -20.23 20.44 -1.34
CA SER A 160 -19.43 21.24 -0.41
C SER A 160 -19.12 22.60 -1.04
N HIS A 161 -19.67 23.66 -0.45
CA HIS A 161 -19.42 25.06 -0.82
C HIS A 161 -18.24 25.67 -0.05
N GLU A 162 -17.50 24.88 0.75
CA GLU A 162 -16.30 25.38 1.41
C GLU A 162 -15.13 25.47 0.42
N PRO A 163 -14.44 26.62 0.31
CA PRO A 163 -13.30 26.75 -0.59
C PRO A 163 -12.19 25.81 -0.15
N ILE A 164 -11.64 25.03 -1.08
CA ILE A 164 -10.50 24.13 -0.82
C ILE A 164 -9.32 24.97 -0.33
N ARG A 165 -8.98 24.86 0.95
CA ARG A 165 -7.86 25.59 1.54
C ARG A 165 -6.59 24.76 1.42
N PHE A 166 -5.48 25.38 1.03
CA PHE A 166 -4.19 24.71 0.95
C PHE A 166 -3.75 24.09 2.29
N GLU A 167 -4.15 24.71 3.40
CA GLU A 167 -3.90 24.22 4.76
C GLU A 167 -4.51 22.82 5.03
N GLU A 168 -5.63 22.48 4.38
CA GLU A 168 -6.29 21.18 4.55
C GLU A 168 -5.47 20.03 3.99
N PHE A 169 -4.68 20.29 2.94
CA PHE A 169 -3.74 19.30 2.38
C PHE A 169 -2.59 19.00 3.33
N LEU A 170 -2.12 20.01 4.08
CA LEU A 170 -1.02 19.84 5.04
C LEU A 170 -1.50 19.39 6.43
N ARG A 171 -2.80 19.52 6.72
CA ARG A 171 -3.42 19.15 8.00
C ARG A 171 -3.11 17.73 8.48
N PRO A 172 -3.11 16.68 7.61
CA PRO A 172 -2.71 15.33 8.01
C PRO A 172 -1.30 15.27 8.61
N PHE A 173 -0.35 16.01 8.05
CA PHE A 173 1.03 16.06 8.55
C PHE A 173 1.08 16.74 9.91
N PHE A 174 0.42 17.90 10.07
CA PHE A 174 0.40 18.60 11.34
C PHE A 174 -0.24 17.77 12.45
N ILE A 175 -1.34 17.06 12.17
CA ILE A 175 -1.99 16.15 13.15
C ILE A 175 -1.03 15.02 13.52
N GLY A 176 -0.44 14.37 12.51
CA GLY A 176 0.48 13.25 12.72
C GLY A 176 1.69 13.59 13.57
N PHE A 177 2.34 14.73 13.33
CA PHE A 177 3.50 15.17 14.11
C PHE A 177 3.13 15.80 15.47
N LYS A 178 1.96 16.42 15.59
CA LYS A 178 1.49 17.06 16.83
C LYS A 178 1.05 16.04 17.87
N PHE A 179 0.44 14.93 17.45
CA PHE A 179 -0.12 13.92 18.36
C PHE A 179 0.74 12.65 18.36
N PRO A 180 1.54 12.41 19.42
CA PRO A 180 2.41 11.24 19.52
C PRO A 180 1.64 9.91 19.49
N THR A 181 0.38 9.93 19.94
CA THR A 181 -0.55 8.77 19.91
C THR A 181 -0.89 8.31 18.50
N VAL A 182 -0.80 9.18 17.49
CA VAL A 182 -0.97 8.83 16.08
C VAL A 182 0.38 8.50 15.44
N PHE A 183 1.42 9.27 15.78
CA PHE A 183 2.74 9.11 15.19
C PHE A 183 3.36 7.74 15.46
N PHE A 184 3.42 7.30 16.72
CA PHE A 184 4.12 6.06 17.07
C PHE A 184 3.48 4.80 16.44
N PRO A 185 2.15 4.60 16.49
CA PRO A 185 1.51 3.48 15.80
C PRO A 185 1.66 3.57 14.28
N ALA A 186 1.59 4.77 13.69
CA ALA A 186 1.77 4.95 12.26
C ALA A 186 3.20 4.60 11.82
N PHE A 187 4.21 5.00 12.60
CA PHE A 187 5.62 4.69 12.37
C PHE A 187 5.89 3.19 12.51
N ALA A 188 5.37 2.55 13.56
CA ALA A 188 5.49 1.11 13.75
C ALA A 188 4.85 0.31 12.60
N ASN A 189 3.64 0.71 12.19
CA ASN A 189 2.96 0.12 11.05
C ASN A 189 3.80 0.25 9.76
N ALA A 190 4.41 1.41 9.53
CA ALA A 190 5.22 1.66 8.35
C ALA A 190 6.50 0.79 8.32
N LEU A 191 7.21 0.67 9.45
CA LEU A 191 8.39 -0.20 9.55
C LEU A 191 8.04 -1.67 9.33
N VAL A 192 7.01 -2.16 10.02
CA VAL A 192 6.57 -3.55 9.90
C VAL A 192 6.06 -3.84 8.49
N PHE A 193 5.35 -2.91 7.85
CA PHE A 193 4.98 -3.03 6.44
C PHE A 193 6.19 -3.13 5.51
N CYS A 194 7.21 -2.29 5.68
CA CYS A 194 8.40 -2.33 4.83
C CYS A 194 9.18 -3.67 4.98
N TYR A 195 9.49 -4.07 6.21
CA TYR A 195 10.36 -5.21 6.45
C TYR A 195 9.65 -6.56 6.44
N ALA A 196 8.37 -6.62 6.84
CA ALA A 196 7.61 -7.88 6.87
C ALA A 196 6.78 -8.09 5.60
N ASN A 197 6.26 -7.03 4.97
CA ASN A 197 5.46 -7.16 3.75
C ASN A 197 6.31 -6.99 2.48
N VAL A 198 6.92 -5.82 2.28
CA VAL A 198 7.62 -5.51 1.01
C VAL A 198 8.79 -6.46 0.77
N PHE A 199 9.58 -6.74 1.82
CA PHE A 199 10.67 -7.70 1.72
C PHE A 199 10.17 -9.10 1.29
N VAL A 200 9.14 -9.62 1.96
CA VAL A 200 8.62 -10.98 1.73
C VAL A 200 7.89 -11.10 0.40
N THR A 201 7.12 -10.10 0.00
CA THR A 201 6.35 -10.12 -1.26
C THR A 201 7.22 -9.94 -2.49
N VAL A 202 8.33 -9.18 -2.41
CA VAL A 202 9.17 -8.86 -3.58
C VAL A 202 10.42 -9.73 -3.63
N PHE A 203 11.17 -9.83 -2.54
CA PHE A 203 12.50 -10.44 -2.55
C PHE A 203 12.45 -11.96 -2.43
N VAL A 204 11.50 -12.52 -1.67
CA VAL A 204 11.38 -13.98 -1.56
C VAL A 204 11.09 -14.60 -2.93
N PRO A 205 10.06 -14.16 -3.70
CA PRO A 205 9.86 -14.61 -5.08
C PRO A 205 11.09 -14.47 -5.98
N LYS A 206 11.81 -13.35 -5.88
CA LYS A 206 13.02 -13.08 -6.69
C LYS A 206 14.18 -14.01 -6.36
N ILE A 207 14.42 -14.26 -5.07
CA ILE A 207 15.49 -15.15 -4.59
C ILE A 207 15.16 -16.60 -4.96
N PHE A 208 13.92 -17.04 -4.73
CA PHE A 208 13.48 -18.40 -5.03
C PHE A 208 13.38 -18.66 -6.53
N GLY A 209 12.89 -17.70 -7.31
CA GLY A 209 12.86 -17.77 -8.76
C GLY A 209 14.26 -17.98 -9.35
N LYS A 210 15.27 -17.24 -8.88
CA LYS A 210 16.67 -17.43 -9.30
C LYS A 210 17.28 -18.74 -8.79
N LYS A 211 17.02 -19.12 -7.54
CA LYS A 211 17.63 -20.30 -6.89
C LYS A 211 17.09 -21.63 -7.44
N PHE A 212 15.80 -21.68 -7.78
CA PHE A 212 15.12 -22.90 -8.22
C PHE A 212 14.69 -22.90 -9.69
N GLY A 213 14.93 -21.82 -10.43
CA GLY A 213 14.55 -21.72 -11.85
C GLY A 213 13.03 -21.78 -12.07
N LEU A 214 12.25 -21.19 -11.15
CA LEU A 214 10.79 -21.31 -11.16
C LEU A 214 10.17 -20.53 -12.33
N SER A 215 9.14 -21.14 -12.94
CA SER A 215 8.29 -20.46 -13.92
C SER A 215 7.43 -19.35 -13.26
N PRO A 216 6.93 -18.36 -14.03
CA PRO A 216 6.12 -17.26 -13.48
C PRO A 216 4.88 -17.72 -12.70
N GLY A 217 4.18 -18.77 -13.15
CA GLY A 217 3.04 -19.33 -12.40
C GLY A 217 3.45 -20.02 -11.10
N GLN A 218 4.60 -20.70 -11.08
CA GLN A 218 5.15 -21.27 -9.84
C GLN A 218 5.57 -20.19 -8.84
N ILE A 219 6.09 -19.06 -9.34
CA ILE A 219 6.37 -17.89 -8.50
C ILE A 219 5.07 -17.33 -7.90
N GLY A 220 4.00 -17.23 -8.68
CA GLY A 220 2.67 -16.86 -8.19
C GLY A 220 2.15 -17.80 -7.09
N LEU A 221 2.44 -19.10 -7.21
CA LEU A 221 2.03 -20.10 -6.21
C LEU A 221 2.66 -19.86 -4.83
N GLN A 222 3.88 -19.33 -4.76
CA GLN A 222 4.56 -19.00 -3.49
C GLN A 222 3.83 -17.90 -2.70
N ILE A 223 3.02 -17.08 -3.38
CA ILE A 223 2.23 -16.01 -2.74
C ILE A 223 0.97 -16.58 -2.05
N ILE A 224 0.57 -17.82 -2.33
CA ILE A 224 -0.58 -18.45 -1.65
C ILE A 224 -0.35 -18.57 -0.14
N ALA A 225 0.87 -18.91 0.29
CA ALA A 225 1.19 -18.98 1.71
C ALA A 225 1.03 -17.60 2.39
N GLN A 226 1.47 -16.55 1.70
CA GLN A 226 1.33 -15.16 2.11
C GLN A 226 -0.16 -14.74 2.21
N PHE A 227 -0.96 -15.15 1.22
CA PHE A 227 -2.40 -14.93 1.17
C PHE A 227 -3.13 -15.57 2.36
N ILE A 228 -2.81 -16.82 2.69
CA ILE A 228 -3.39 -17.52 3.86
C ILE A 228 -2.99 -16.81 5.15
N GLY A 229 -1.71 -16.43 5.29
CA GLY A 229 -1.21 -15.67 6.44
C GLY A 229 -1.95 -14.35 6.64
N ALA A 230 -2.18 -13.58 5.57
CA ALA A 230 -2.91 -12.32 5.62
C ALA A 230 -4.38 -12.49 6.06
N ILE A 231 -5.10 -13.51 5.54
CA ILE A 231 -6.49 -13.78 5.91
C ILE A 231 -6.60 -14.14 7.40
N LEU A 232 -5.76 -15.06 7.85
CA LEU A 232 -5.74 -15.49 9.25
C LEU A 232 -5.35 -14.32 10.17
N GLY A 233 -4.40 -13.50 9.75
CA GLY A 233 -3.93 -12.34 10.50
C GLY A 233 -5.03 -11.30 10.66
N GLU A 234 -5.71 -10.93 9.58
CA GLU A 234 -6.78 -9.93 9.62
C GLU A 234 -8.01 -10.40 10.41
N THR A 235 -8.41 -11.66 10.24
CA THR A 235 -9.55 -12.21 10.98
C THR A 235 -9.30 -12.24 12.48
N LEU A 236 -8.07 -12.57 12.90
CA LEU A 236 -7.65 -12.50 14.30
C LEU A 236 -7.54 -11.05 14.78
N ALA A 237 -6.97 -10.15 13.97
CA ALA A 237 -6.78 -8.75 14.32
C ALA A 237 -8.10 -8.00 14.49
N GLY A 238 -9.09 -8.23 13.64
CA GLY A 238 -10.41 -7.61 13.77
C GLY A 238 -11.22 -8.23 14.90
N ARG A 239 -11.73 -9.45 14.69
CA ARG A 239 -12.66 -10.10 15.63
C ARG A 239 -12.00 -10.44 16.97
N GLY A 240 -10.74 -10.88 16.94
CA GLY A 240 -10.00 -11.21 18.16
C GLY A 240 -9.71 -10.00 19.03
N SER A 241 -9.33 -8.87 18.43
CA SER A 241 -9.10 -7.61 19.16
C SER A 241 -10.39 -7.06 19.78
N ASP A 242 -11.49 -7.08 19.04
CA ASP A 242 -12.79 -6.64 19.55
C ASP A 242 -13.31 -7.55 20.68
N ALA A 243 -13.15 -8.87 20.55
CA ALA A 243 -13.51 -9.82 21.59
C ALA A 243 -12.68 -9.59 22.87
N PHE A 244 -11.37 -9.37 22.73
CA PHE A 244 -10.48 -9.08 23.85
C PHE A 244 -10.85 -7.76 24.55
N MET A 245 -11.13 -6.70 23.79
CA MET A 245 -11.60 -5.44 24.34
C MET A 245 -12.92 -5.61 25.10
N ASN A 246 -13.90 -6.28 24.51
CA ASN A 246 -15.20 -6.51 25.16
C ASN A 246 -15.04 -7.28 26.47
N TRP A 247 -14.15 -8.27 26.51
CA TRP A 247 -13.82 -9.00 27.73
C TRP A 247 -13.16 -8.11 28.79
N ARG A 248 -12.20 -7.25 28.40
CA ARG A 248 -11.56 -6.29 29.33
C ARG A 248 -12.56 -5.26 29.83
N THR A 249 -13.36 -4.65 28.97
CA THR A 249 -14.37 -3.66 29.35
C THR A 249 -15.41 -4.26 30.31
N ARG A 250 -15.79 -5.53 30.15
CA ARG A 250 -16.64 -6.23 31.14
C ARG A 250 -15.99 -6.38 32.51
N LYS A 251 -14.66 -6.39 32.59
CA LYS A 251 -13.89 -6.51 33.85
C LYS A 251 -13.55 -5.16 34.49
N THR A 252 -13.22 -4.13 33.70
CA THR A 252 -12.77 -2.81 34.19
C THR A 252 -13.82 -1.70 34.07
N GLY A 253 -14.96 -1.94 33.43
CA GLY A 253 -16.03 -0.93 33.25
C GLY A 253 -15.75 0.13 32.18
N ASN A 254 -14.49 0.41 31.86
CA ASN A 254 -14.08 1.42 30.87
C ASN A 254 -13.62 0.78 29.56
N ARG A 255 -14.03 1.38 28.42
CA ARG A 255 -13.57 1.00 27.07
C ARG A 255 -12.41 1.91 26.67
N VAL A 256 -11.20 1.35 26.70
CA VAL A 256 -9.94 2.08 26.50
C VAL A 256 -9.28 1.53 25.21
N PRO A 257 -9.12 2.32 24.14
CA PRO A 257 -8.61 1.85 22.85
C PRO A 257 -7.18 1.26 22.93
N GLU A 258 -6.43 1.61 23.97
CA GLU A 258 -5.09 1.14 24.28
C GLU A 258 -5.02 -0.37 24.50
N TYR A 259 -6.10 -1.03 24.96
CA TYR A 259 -6.11 -2.47 25.20
C TYR A 259 -5.89 -3.31 23.93
N ARG A 260 -6.06 -2.73 22.73
CA ARG A 260 -5.79 -3.43 21.46
C ARG A 260 -4.30 -3.64 21.19
N LEU A 261 -3.43 -2.74 21.67
CA LEU A 261 -1.99 -2.81 21.39
C LEU A 261 -1.29 -4.03 22.04
N PHE A 262 -1.94 -4.73 22.98
CA PHE A 262 -1.40 -5.94 23.60
C PHE A 262 -1.19 -7.09 22.58
N LEU A 263 -1.96 -7.12 21.50
CA LEU A 263 -1.84 -8.14 20.45
C LEU A 263 -0.67 -7.88 19.47
N VAL A 264 0.02 -6.74 19.59
CA VAL A 264 1.17 -6.35 18.74
C VAL A 264 2.48 -6.98 19.23
N TYR A 265 2.56 -7.40 20.49
CA TYR A 265 3.81 -7.87 21.10
C TYR A 265 4.41 -9.19 20.54
N PRO A 266 3.66 -10.16 19.99
CA PRO A 266 4.27 -11.36 19.43
C PRO A 266 4.58 -11.15 17.94
N VAL A 267 5.62 -10.35 17.62
CA VAL A 267 6.19 -10.31 16.26
C VAL A 267 7.16 -11.48 16.12
N TRP A 268 6.65 -12.61 15.61
CA TRP A 268 7.44 -13.82 15.34
C TRP A 268 8.34 -13.59 14.12
N GLY A 269 9.65 -13.42 14.34
CA GLY A 269 10.64 -13.49 13.27
C GLY A 269 10.87 -14.95 12.86
N VAL A 270 10.89 -15.25 11.56
CA VAL A 270 11.21 -16.60 11.07
C VAL A 270 12.63 -16.65 10.49
N GLN A 271 13.38 -17.66 10.92
CA GLN A 271 14.76 -17.94 10.59
C GLN A 271 14.83 -18.70 9.24
N LEU A 272 15.23 -18.02 8.16
CA LEU A 272 15.37 -18.58 6.80
C LEU A 272 16.55 -19.57 6.64
N GLN A 273 17.25 -19.93 7.72
CA GLN A 273 18.62 -20.42 7.65
C GLN A 273 18.75 -21.94 7.33
N ASN A 274 17.68 -22.72 7.41
CA ASN A 274 17.72 -24.18 7.23
C ASN A 274 17.11 -24.69 5.91
N ALA A 275 17.40 -24.04 4.77
CA ALA A 275 17.00 -24.53 3.44
C ALA A 275 18.20 -25.15 2.70
N GLN A 276 18.37 -26.48 2.82
CA GLN A 276 19.41 -27.25 2.11
C GLN A 276 19.16 -27.29 0.59
N THR A 277 20.23 -27.21 -0.19
CA THR A 277 20.21 -27.22 -1.67
C THR A 277 20.19 -28.67 -2.20
N GLY A 278 19.31 -28.99 -3.14
CA GLY A 278 19.46 -30.19 -4.00
C GLY A 278 18.45 -31.34 -3.83
N HIS A 279 17.52 -31.27 -2.89
CA HIS A 279 16.36 -32.18 -2.86
C HIS A 279 15.07 -31.39 -3.07
N TRP A 280 14.15 -31.92 -3.88
CA TRP A 280 12.74 -31.51 -3.89
C TRP A 280 12.14 -31.87 -2.53
N ASN A 281 12.45 -31.03 -1.54
CA ASN A 281 11.71 -30.97 -0.31
C ASN A 281 10.95 -29.66 -0.38
N ILE A 282 9.62 -29.76 -0.47
CA ILE A 282 8.69 -28.67 -0.16
C ILE A 282 9.22 -28.06 1.12
N THR A 283 9.93 -26.93 1.06
CA THR A 283 10.63 -26.42 2.24
C THR A 283 9.57 -25.69 3.04
N PRO A 284 8.95 -26.31 4.07
CA PRO A 284 7.85 -25.69 4.78
C PRO A 284 8.39 -24.49 5.56
N ALA A 285 9.71 -24.33 5.72
CA ALA A 285 10.29 -23.21 6.44
C ALA A 285 10.18 -21.85 5.71
N SER A 286 10.19 -21.79 4.36
CA SER A 286 10.14 -20.50 3.64
C SER A 286 8.71 -20.02 3.43
N ASP A 287 7.82 -20.89 2.98
CA ASP A 287 6.42 -20.55 2.72
C ASP A 287 5.64 -20.37 4.03
N ILE A 288 5.83 -21.25 5.03
CA ILE A 288 5.23 -21.05 6.37
C ILE A 288 5.89 -19.84 7.05
N GLY A 289 7.18 -19.62 6.83
CA GLY A 289 7.87 -18.44 7.36
C GLY A 289 7.31 -17.13 6.80
N ALA A 290 7.06 -17.08 5.48
CA ALA A 290 6.41 -15.96 4.82
C ALA A 290 4.97 -15.77 5.31
N ALA A 291 4.22 -16.87 5.47
CA ALA A 291 2.86 -16.85 6.00
C ALA A 291 2.78 -16.30 7.43
N ILE A 292 3.65 -16.75 8.33
CA ILE A 292 3.73 -16.27 9.72
C ILE A 292 4.15 -14.79 9.75
N THR A 293 5.11 -14.41 8.93
CA THR A 293 5.61 -13.02 8.87
C THR A 293 4.49 -12.07 8.44
N ILE A 294 3.74 -12.42 7.40
CA ILE A 294 2.62 -11.61 6.91
C ILE A 294 1.42 -11.67 7.85
N PHE A 295 1.16 -12.82 8.48
CA PHE A 295 0.17 -12.94 9.56
C PHE A 295 0.46 -11.95 10.70
N GLY A 296 1.70 -11.91 11.18
CA GLY A 296 2.14 -10.97 12.22
C GLY A 296 2.04 -9.52 11.76
N GLN A 297 2.53 -9.23 10.55
CA GLN A 297 2.39 -7.90 9.93
C GLN A 297 0.93 -7.44 9.96
N GLN A 298 0.00 -8.28 9.50
CA GLN A 298 -1.39 -7.90 9.31
C GLN A 298 -2.05 -7.53 10.64
N ILE A 299 -1.73 -8.26 11.71
CA ILE A 299 -2.17 -7.94 13.07
C ILE A 299 -1.68 -6.56 13.49
N VAL A 300 -0.39 -6.27 13.32
CA VAL A 300 0.17 -4.95 13.66
C VAL A 300 -0.50 -3.86 12.83
N SER A 301 -0.69 -4.08 11.52
CA SER A 301 -1.23 -3.09 10.61
C SER A 301 -2.66 -2.71 10.93
N SER A 302 -3.52 -3.71 11.11
CA SER A 302 -4.94 -3.53 11.40
C SER A 302 -5.14 -2.86 12.77
N ILE A 303 -4.43 -3.32 13.79
CA ILE A 303 -4.54 -2.75 15.15
C ILE A 303 -4.02 -1.32 15.22
N CYS A 304 -2.83 -1.03 14.67
CA CYS A 304 -2.24 0.31 14.73
C CYS A 304 -3.10 1.32 13.96
N THR A 305 -3.61 0.93 12.78
CA THR A 305 -4.47 1.79 11.96
C THR A 305 -5.80 2.05 12.65
N THR A 306 -6.44 1.02 13.21
CA THR A 306 -7.72 1.16 13.90
C THR A 306 -7.57 1.97 15.18
N TYR A 307 -6.49 1.76 15.95
CA TYR A 307 -6.18 2.56 17.14
C TYR A 307 -6.00 4.04 16.81
N ALA A 308 -5.22 4.36 15.77
CA ALA A 308 -5.01 5.74 15.34
C ALA A 308 -6.34 6.42 14.96
N ILE A 309 -7.19 5.72 14.21
CA ILE A 309 -8.50 6.23 13.78
C ILE A 309 -9.46 6.45 14.96
N GLU A 310 -9.50 5.52 15.92
CA GLU A 310 -10.39 5.62 17.08
C GLU A 310 -9.99 6.69 18.09
N THR A 311 -8.69 7.00 18.18
CA THR A 311 -8.21 8.05 19.07
C THR A 311 -8.73 9.44 18.64
N TYR A 312 -8.96 9.65 17.34
CA TYR A 312 -9.45 10.91 16.78
C TYR A 312 -10.56 10.70 15.75
N LEU A 313 -11.75 10.31 16.26
CA LEU A 313 -12.93 10.02 15.43
C LEU A 313 -13.43 11.23 14.63
N GLU A 314 -13.23 12.46 15.11
CA GLU A 314 -13.67 13.65 14.38
C GLU A 314 -12.86 13.84 13.09
N GLN A 315 -11.56 13.54 13.13
CA GLN A 315 -10.59 13.78 12.06
C GLN A 315 -10.12 12.49 11.37
N THR A 316 -10.95 11.44 11.34
CA THR A 316 -10.63 10.11 10.78
C THR A 316 -9.98 10.17 9.40
N GLY A 317 -10.46 11.04 8.50
CA GLY A 317 -9.90 11.16 7.14
C GLY A 317 -8.45 11.65 7.14
N HIS A 318 -8.13 12.65 7.97
CA HIS A 318 -6.76 13.16 8.06
C HIS A 318 -5.82 12.16 8.73
N VAL A 319 -6.27 11.48 9.79
CA VAL A 319 -5.46 10.47 10.49
C VAL A 319 -5.17 9.26 9.60
N SER A 320 -6.19 8.74 8.91
CA SER A 320 -6.03 7.62 7.97
C SER A 320 -5.09 7.97 6.82
N SER A 321 -5.18 9.19 6.30
CA SER A 321 -4.29 9.70 5.26
C SER A 321 -2.84 9.76 5.75
N PHE A 322 -2.58 10.22 6.98
CA PHE A 322 -1.24 10.28 7.55
C PHE A 322 -0.64 8.88 7.78
N VAL A 323 -1.41 7.94 8.33
CA VAL A 323 -0.99 6.54 8.51
C VAL A 323 -0.62 5.91 7.16
N SER A 324 -1.46 6.12 6.16
CA SER A 324 -1.23 5.63 4.80
C SER A 324 0.00 6.28 4.17
N PHE A 325 0.18 7.58 4.34
CA PHE A 325 1.36 8.31 3.86
C PHE A 325 2.66 7.72 4.40
N LEU A 326 2.78 7.56 5.73
CA LEU A 326 3.99 6.98 6.34
C LEU A 326 4.23 5.55 5.85
N ARG A 327 3.18 4.74 5.74
CA ARG A 327 3.26 3.37 5.21
C ARG A 327 3.79 3.36 3.76
N GLN A 328 3.26 4.22 2.90
CA GLN A 328 3.66 4.30 1.49
C GLN A 328 5.07 4.88 1.31
N LEU A 329 5.47 5.84 2.15
CA LEU A 329 6.83 6.39 2.15
C LEU A 329 7.87 5.30 2.43
N TRP A 330 7.66 4.49 3.47
CA TRP A 330 8.55 3.37 3.76
C TRP A 330 8.45 2.24 2.73
N GLY A 331 7.26 2.00 2.18
CA GLY A 331 7.09 1.07 1.06
C GLY A 331 7.86 1.48 -0.20
N PHE A 332 8.02 2.79 -0.43
CA PHE A 332 8.85 3.34 -1.50
C PHE A 332 10.34 3.26 -1.18
N LEU A 333 10.75 3.64 0.04
CA LEU A 333 12.16 3.67 0.44
C LEU A 333 12.77 2.26 0.54
N GLY A 334 12.02 1.28 1.05
CA GLY A 334 12.48 -0.09 1.31
C GLY A 334 13.26 -0.71 0.13
N PRO A 335 12.63 -0.88 -1.05
CA PRO A 335 13.25 -1.55 -2.18
C PRO A 335 14.62 -1.01 -2.62
N PHE A 336 14.93 0.27 -2.37
CA PHE A 336 16.21 0.88 -2.76
C PHE A 336 17.41 0.30 -2.01
N TYR A 337 17.25 -0.01 -0.72
CA TYR A 337 18.37 -0.49 0.11
C TYR A 337 18.24 -1.95 0.53
N LEU A 338 17.05 -2.54 0.44
CA LEU A 338 16.83 -3.94 0.81
C LEU A 338 17.67 -4.90 -0.06
N GLY A 339 17.83 -4.60 -1.35
CA GLY A 339 18.67 -5.39 -2.26
C GLY A 339 20.14 -5.34 -1.87
N ASP A 340 20.69 -4.13 -1.77
CA ASP A 340 22.09 -3.90 -1.39
C ASP A 340 22.42 -4.48 0.00
N ALA A 341 21.48 -4.43 0.94
CA ALA A 341 21.65 -5.03 2.25
C ALA A 341 21.78 -6.55 2.18
N VAL A 342 20.96 -7.23 1.36
CA VAL A 342 21.02 -8.68 1.18
C VAL A 342 22.31 -9.09 0.47
N ASP A 343 22.70 -8.36 -0.56
CA ASP A 343 23.88 -8.66 -1.37
C ASP A 343 25.20 -8.47 -0.57
N ASN A 344 25.28 -7.43 0.28
CA ASN A 344 26.49 -7.13 1.06
C ASN A 344 26.60 -7.93 2.37
N LEU A 345 25.51 -8.06 3.14
CA LEU A 345 25.54 -8.71 4.47
C LEU A 345 25.28 -10.22 4.40
N GLY A 346 24.71 -10.69 3.29
CA GLY A 346 24.14 -12.01 3.16
C GLY A 346 22.76 -12.12 3.81
N THR A 347 21.90 -12.98 3.22
CA THR A 347 20.48 -13.13 3.58
C THR A 347 20.22 -13.25 5.08
N ALA A 348 20.98 -14.08 5.80
CA ALA A 348 20.73 -14.33 7.23
C ALA A 348 21.00 -13.10 8.11
N LYS A 349 22.11 -12.38 7.88
CA LYS A 349 22.46 -11.19 8.66
C LYS A 349 21.53 -10.02 8.31
N ALA A 350 21.18 -9.87 7.04
CA ALA A 350 20.21 -8.87 6.59
C ALA A 350 18.84 -9.06 7.26
N CYS A 351 18.30 -10.29 7.29
CA CYS A 351 17.06 -10.59 8.01
C CYS A 351 17.15 -10.30 9.51
N GLY A 352 18.31 -10.56 10.14
CA GLY A 352 18.54 -10.21 11.55
C GLY A 352 18.47 -8.70 11.80
N VAL A 353 19.08 -7.88 10.93
CA VAL A 353 19.00 -6.42 11.00
C VAL A 353 17.55 -5.95 10.83
N PHE A 354 16.82 -6.50 9.87
CA PHE A 354 15.40 -6.16 9.67
C PHE A 354 14.54 -6.53 10.87
N ALA A 355 14.81 -7.67 11.52
CA ALA A 355 14.11 -8.05 12.76
C ALA A 355 14.35 -7.06 13.90
N VAL A 356 15.58 -6.56 14.05
CA VAL A 356 15.90 -5.52 15.03
C VAL A 356 15.16 -4.21 14.71
N LEU A 357 15.11 -3.81 13.44
CA LEU A 357 14.37 -2.61 13.02
C LEU A 357 12.86 -2.73 13.26
N MET A 358 12.28 -3.92 13.06
CA MET A 358 10.90 -4.18 13.42
C MET A 358 10.68 -4.15 14.94
N ALA A 359 11.64 -4.66 15.74
CA ALA A 359 11.57 -4.59 17.20
C ALA A 359 11.58 -3.14 17.72
N ILE A 360 12.30 -2.23 17.04
CA ILE A 360 12.22 -0.78 17.33
C ILE A 360 10.79 -0.27 17.10
N GLY A 361 10.14 -0.67 16.01
CA GLY A 361 8.72 -0.36 15.77
C GLY A 361 7.82 -0.87 16.90
N GLY A 362 8.00 -2.13 17.32
CA GLY A 362 7.29 -2.70 18.46
C GLY A 362 7.51 -1.93 19.78
N PHE A 363 8.75 -1.46 20.02
CA PHE A 363 9.07 -0.62 21.17
C PHE A 363 8.32 0.71 21.15
N THR A 364 8.19 1.37 19.99
CA THR A 364 7.43 2.62 19.88
C THR A 364 5.94 2.44 20.19
N VAL A 365 5.36 1.31 19.78
CA VAL A 365 4.00 0.91 20.17
C VAL A 365 3.91 0.67 21.67
N GLY A 366 4.92 0.03 22.27
CA GLY A 366 4.98 -0.15 23.72
C GLY A 366 5.01 1.16 24.50
N LEU A 367 5.78 2.16 24.05
CA LEU A 367 5.75 3.50 24.61
C LEU A 367 4.36 4.12 24.54
N CYS A 368 3.67 3.99 23.40
CA CYS A 368 2.31 4.50 23.25
C CYS A 368 1.32 3.79 24.19
N HIS A 369 1.46 2.48 24.41
CA HIS A 369 0.61 1.73 25.33
C HIS A 369 0.79 2.21 26.79
N PHE A 370 2.02 2.45 27.24
CA PHE A 370 2.29 2.89 28.62
C PHE A 370 2.02 4.38 28.88
N PHE A 371 2.29 5.25 27.90
CA PHE A 371 2.14 6.71 28.06
C PHE A 371 0.83 7.26 27.50
N GLY A 372 0.19 6.57 26.56
CA GLY A 372 -1.06 7.00 25.92
C GLY A 372 -2.20 7.17 26.92
N THR A 373 -2.36 6.21 27.84
CA THR A 373 -3.43 6.21 28.86
C THR A 373 -3.24 7.26 29.96
N ARG A 374 -2.03 7.79 30.15
CA ARG A 374 -1.69 8.67 31.29
C ARG A 374 -1.39 10.12 30.91
N ARG A 375 -1.04 10.42 29.66
CA ARG A 375 -0.47 11.73 29.29
C ARG A 375 -0.92 12.33 27.97
N TRP A 376 -1.37 11.52 27.01
CA TRP A 376 -1.52 11.98 25.61
C TRP A 376 -2.92 11.79 25.01
N ASN A 377 -3.82 11.09 25.68
CA ASN A 377 -5.19 10.92 25.22
C ASN A 377 -6.09 12.01 25.84
N PRO A 378 -6.58 12.99 25.06
CA PRO A 378 -7.40 14.09 25.60
C PRO A 378 -8.72 13.60 26.21
N ALA A 379 -9.19 12.39 25.90
CA ALA A 379 -10.36 11.79 26.54
C ALA A 379 -10.17 11.46 28.04
N TYR A 380 -8.93 11.52 28.55
CA TYR A 380 -8.58 11.21 29.95
C TYR A 380 -7.78 12.33 30.65
N VAL A 381 -7.59 13.48 29.99
CA VAL A 381 -6.80 14.62 30.52
C VAL A 381 -7.71 15.75 31.04
N GLU A 382 -9.00 15.48 31.24
CA GLU A 382 -9.88 16.38 32.01
C GLU A 382 -9.78 16.14 33.52
#